data_AF-A0A4P7L2W2-F1
#
_entry.id   AF-A0A4P7L2W2-F1
#
_cell.length_a   1.000
_cell.length_b   1.000
_cell.length_c   1.000
_cell.angle_alpha   90.00
_cell.angle_beta   90.00
_cell.angle_gamma   90.00
#
_symmetry.space_group_name_H-M   'P 1'
#
loop_
_entity.id
_entity.type
_entity.pdbx_description
1 polymer ?
#
loop_
_entity_poly.entity_id
_entity_poly.type
_entity_poly.pdbx_seq_one_letter_code
_entity_poly.pdbx_strand_id
1 'polypeptide(L)' 'MWVLILSMYASPYASNDFASVHTQEFDTENMCQFAAKQFEREFETFKDIDAKAICVKK' A
#
# COMPACT_ATOMS: atom_id res chain seq x y z
N MET A 1 -4.16 -3.38 18.21
CA MET A 1 -3.83 -2.28 17.30
C MET A 1 -3.10 -2.87 16.11
N TRP A 2 -3.48 -2.47 14.92
CA TRP A 2 -2.94 -2.96 13.65
C TRP A 2 -2.37 -1.80 12.86
N VAL A 3 -1.32 -2.05 12.11
CA VAL A 3 -0.69 -1.05 11.24
C VAL A 3 -0.76 -1.56 9.82
N LEU A 4 -1.32 -0.74 8.94
CA LEU A 4 -1.25 -0.89 7.52
C LEU A 4 0.05 -0.25 7.04
N ILE A 5 0.89 -1.02 6.35
CA ILE A 5 2.09 -0.53 5.67
C ILE A 5 1.80 -0.57 4.17
N LEU A 6 1.87 0.59 3.54
CA LEU A 6 1.69 0.78 2.11
C LEU A 6 3.07 1.10 1.52
N SER A 7 3.52 0.29 0.57
CA SER A 7 4.74 0.55 -0.19
C SER A 7 4.40 0.68 -1.66
N MET A 8 4.89 1.73 -2.30
CA MET A 8 4.71 1.96 -3.73
C MET A 8 6.07 2.16 -4.38
N TYR A 9 6.25 1.54 -5.53
CA TYR A 9 7.40 1.68 -6.39
C TYR A 9 6.94 1.94 -7.82
N ALA A 10 7.32 3.08 -8.40
CA ALA A 10 7.08 3.37 -9.81
C ALA A 10 8.36 3.13 -10.63
N SER A 11 8.24 2.34 -11.69
CA SER A 11 9.33 1.94 -12.60
C SER A 11 9.73 3.07 -13.59
N PRO A 12 10.98 3.09 -14.11
CA PRO A 12 11.67 4.25 -14.72
C PRO A 12 11.13 4.80 -16.06
N TYR A 13 9.89 4.50 -16.46
CA TYR A 13 9.23 5.24 -17.56
C TYR A 13 8.83 6.67 -17.12
N ALA A 14 8.77 6.92 -15.81
CA ALA A 14 8.76 8.25 -15.23
C ALA A 14 10.21 8.73 -15.08
N SER A 15 10.46 10.01 -15.37
CA SER A 15 11.79 10.63 -15.36
C SER A 15 12.52 10.62 -14.00
N ASN A 16 11.90 10.10 -12.93
CA ASN A 16 12.47 9.91 -11.61
C ASN A 16 11.95 8.59 -10.99
N ASP A 17 12.84 7.78 -10.42
CA ASP A 17 12.46 6.64 -9.58
C ASP A 17 11.70 7.17 -8.35
N PHE A 18 10.46 6.69 -8.15
CA PHE A 18 9.62 7.07 -7.02
C PHE A 18 9.35 5.85 -6.15
N ALA A 19 9.83 5.90 -4.91
CA ALA A 19 9.50 4.95 -3.86
C ALA A 19 8.88 5.70 -2.68
N SER A 20 7.72 5.25 -2.22
CA SER A 20 7.08 5.79 -1.02
C SER A 20 6.63 4.69 -0.08
N VAL A 21 6.70 4.99 1.22
CA VAL A 21 6.14 4.15 2.28
C VAL A 21 5.23 4.99 3.15
N HIS A 22 4.00 4.54 3.31
CA HIS A 22 3.01 5.16 4.18
C HIS A 22 2.51 4.16 5.22
N THR A 23 2.23 4.64 6.42
CA THR A 23 1.71 3.81 7.51
C THR A 23 0.42 4.39 8.06
N GLN A 24 -0.56 3.55 8.33
CA GLN A 24 -1.83 3.95 8.93
C GLN A 24 -2.24 2.98 10.04
N GLU A 25 -2.69 3.50 11.17
CA GLU A 25 -3.11 2.67 12.32
C GLU A 25 -4.61 2.37 12.27
N PHE A 26 -4.97 1.17 12.72
CA PHE A 26 -6.32 0.66 12.79
C PHE A 26 -6.57 -0.07 14.11
N ASP A 27 -7.79 0.04 14.63
CA ASP A 27 -8.16 -0.62 15.89
C ASP A 27 -8.32 -2.14 15.72
N THR A 28 -8.84 -2.57 14.57
CA THR A 28 -9.17 -3.98 14.30
C THR A 28 -8.46 -4.51 13.06
N GLU A 29 -8.21 -5.83 13.04
CA GLU A 29 -7.60 -6.52 11.90
C GLU A 29 -8.45 -6.37 10.64
N ASN A 30 -9.77 -6.52 10.78
CA ASN A 30 -10.70 -6.46 9.66
C ASN A 30 -10.67 -5.08 8.97
N MET A 31 -10.57 -3.98 9.73
CA MET A 31 -10.46 -2.66 9.13
C MET A 31 -9.14 -2.47 8.39
N CYS A 32 -8.03 -2.95 8.97
CA CYS A 32 -6.74 -2.93 8.30
C CYS A 32 -6.80 -3.74 6.99
N GLN A 33 -7.26 -4.99 7.03
CA GLN A 33 -7.32 -5.85 5.84
C GLN A 33 -8.28 -5.31 4.78
N PHE A 34 -9.38 -4.67 5.18
CA PHE A 34 -10.29 -4.01 4.26
C PHE A 34 -9.58 -2.86 3.52
N ALA A 35 -8.87 -2.00 4.26
CA ALA A 35 -8.09 -0.91 3.67
C ALA A 35 -6.97 -1.43 2.75
N ALA A 36 -6.27 -2.50 3.15
CA ALA A 36 -5.23 -3.13 2.32
C ALA A 36 -5.78 -3.61 0.97
N LYS A 37 -6.92 -4.32 0.98
CA LYS A 37 -7.57 -4.80 -0.26
C LYS A 37 -8.06 -3.66 -1.14
N GLN A 38 -8.54 -2.57 -0.54
CA GLN A 38 -8.98 -1.41 -1.30
C GLN A 38 -7.80 -0.73 -2.00
N PHE A 39 -6.67 -0.61 -1.31
CA PHE A 39 -5.44 -0.08 -1.89
C PHE A 39 -4.91 -0.94 -3.04
N GLU A 40 -4.83 -2.27 -2.86
CA GLU A 40 -4.40 -3.17 -3.94
C GLU A 40 -5.26 -3.02 -5.20
N ARG A 41 -6.58 -2.88 -5.06
CA ARG A 41 -7.50 -2.66 -6.20
C ARG A 41 -7.29 -1.32 -6.88
N GLU A 42 -7.04 -0.25 -6.13
CA GLU A 42 -6.77 1.06 -6.71
C GLU A 42 -5.49 1.03 -7.54
N PHE A 43 -4.44 0.37 -7.04
CA PHE A 43 -3.14 0.33 -7.69
C PHE A 43 -2.95 -0.77 -8.74
N GLU A 44 -3.78 -1.81 -8.76
CA GLU A 44 -3.80 -2.83 -9.82
C GLU A 44 -4.01 -2.21 -11.22
N THR A 45 -4.65 -1.04 -11.28
CA THR A 45 -4.88 -0.31 -12.54
C THR A 45 -3.62 0.36 -13.10
N PHE A 46 -2.58 0.56 -12.29
CA PHE A 46 -1.35 1.25 -12.70
C PHE A 46 -0.25 0.24 -13.04
N LYS A 47 -0.14 -0.12 -14.32
CA LYS A 47 0.85 -1.11 -14.80
C LYS A 47 2.31 -0.76 -14.52
N ASP A 48 2.60 0.52 -14.34
CA ASP A 48 3.95 1.03 -14.09
C ASP A 48 4.26 1.23 -12.60
N ILE A 49 3.31 0.89 -11.71
CA ILE A 49 3.43 1.03 -10.27
C ILE A 49 3.29 -0.35 -9.61
N ASP A 50 4.35 -0.82 -8.96
CA ASP A 50 4.28 -1.95 -8.03
C ASP A 50 3.90 -1.40 -6.65
N ALA A 51 2.64 -1.64 -6.26
CA ALA A 51 2.11 -1.21 -4.98
C ALA A 51 1.75 -2.44 -4.13
N LYS A 52 2.15 -2.41 -2.85
CA LYS A 52 1.82 -3.45 -1.87
C LYS A 52 1.24 -2.85 -0.60
N ALA A 53 0.24 -3.52 -0.06
CA ALA A 53 -0.38 -3.18 1.21
C ALA A 53 -0.32 -4.38 2.15
N ILE A 54 0.23 -4.19 3.35
CA ILE A 54 0.39 -5.26 4.34
C ILE A 54 -0.15 -4.81 5.68
N CYS A 55 -0.94 -5.66 6.32
CA CYS A 55 -1.40 -5.47 7.69
C CYS A 55 -0.52 -6.23 8.68
N VAL A 56 0.00 -5.51 9.66
CA VAL A 56 0.80 -6.08 10.75
C VAL A 56 0.15 -5.79 12.09
N LYS A 57 0.22 -6.74 13.02
CA LYS A 57 -0.19 -6.53 14.40
C LYS A 57 0.91 -5.75 15.12
N LYS A 58 0.53 -4.65 15.77
CA LYS A 58 1.42 -3.84 16.61
C LYS A 58 1.70 -4.53 17.94
#